data_AF-A0AA97HKH2-F1
#
_entry.id   AF-A0AA97HKH2-F1
#
_cell.length_a   1.000
_cell.length_b   1.000
_cell.length_c   1.000
_cell.angle_alpha   90.00
_cell.angle_beta   90.00
_cell.angle_gamma   90.00
#
_symmetry.space_group_name_H-M   'P 1'
#
loop_
_entity.id
_entity.type
_entity.pdbx_description
1 polymer ?
#
loop_
_entity_poly.entity_id
_entity_poly.type
_entity_poly.pdbx_seq_one_letter_code
_entity_poly.pdbx_strand_id
1 'polypeptide(L)'
;MIQPSVAVLTTGLMAFSLTAGHAADLTFATPDGLFRLAPSSSDRTSLLPASDRPVNALAWSGDGQRLGVVQNYGEVYRLDSASATPELVFSSDCQRPPTLELTWQRDDETLVIEHYCPAAIAGAPGELELLLSRATGVLIPLPALSTALSTASESAPFLSPDGSQVAYVTNQHIFVAGLDGSRARRITQTPGVYGAAGSPLAWSPDGTRLAFYEGNYPFQRLNVVGVDGGDRRVLTPAADFQIYRSRLFWSPDGRYIAFYRPHNPPFSNQEIIALVNVNTGAIQDLTRPGFYDALSWAPNSQQLVLASGVQAGLQTLFRLDLVNQEFTPLTDQPLQNLLESQWSPEGDWIAFTATPPDDALGTQVLHRVRPNGTEFAPLTTTDEYVYPFVWSPTALATGTQGVSEAP
;
A
#
# COMPACT_ATOMS: atom_id res chain seq x y z
N MET A 1 -4.75 -15.73 -71.67
CA MET A 1 -4.01 -14.79 -70.80
C MET A 1 -5.00 -14.36 -69.71
N ILE A 2 -4.69 -14.73 -68.45
CA ILE A 2 -5.38 -14.43 -67.20
C ILE A 2 -6.80 -15.04 -67.00
N GLN A 3 -6.86 -16.15 -66.26
CA GLN A 3 -8.00 -16.54 -65.41
C GLN A 3 -7.49 -16.62 -63.96
N PRO A 4 -8.29 -16.18 -62.96
CA PRO A 4 -7.79 -15.95 -61.61
C PRO A 4 -7.83 -17.20 -60.74
N SER A 5 -6.84 -17.31 -59.86
CA SER A 5 -6.79 -18.29 -58.76
C SER A 5 -7.79 -17.89 -57.67
N VAL A 6 -8.74 -18.77 -57.36
CA VAL A 6 -9.59 -18.65 -56.17
C VAL A 6 -8.85 -19.32 -55.01
N ALA A 7 -8.31 -18.50 -54.10
CA ALA A 7 -7.77 -18.97 -52.84
C ALA A 7 -8.93 -19.19 -51.85
N VAL A 8 -9.16 -20.44 -51.46
CA VAL A 8 -10.05 -20.79 -50.35
C VAL A 8 -9.28 -20.56 -49.05
N LEU A 9 -9.56 -19.43 -48.39
CA LEU A 9 -9.09 -19.16 -47.03
C LEU A 9 -10.01 -19.91 -46.05
N THR A 10 -9.57 -21.08 -45.60
CA THR A 10 -10.12 -21.73 -44.41
C THR A 10 -9.65 -20.96 -43.17
N THR A 11 -10.49 -20.06 -42.66
CA THR A 11 -10.30 -19.48 -41.32
C THR A 11 -10.60 -20.54 -40.27
N GLY A 12 -9.56 -21.21 -39.79
CA GLY A 12 -9.63 -21.95 -38.53
C GLY A 12 -9.71 -20.96 -37.38
N LEU A 13 -10.87 -20.85 -36.73
CA LEU A 13 -10.96 -20.23 -35.42
C LEU A 13 -10.15 -21.09 -34.44
N MET A 14 -8.94 -20.66 -34.10
CA MET A 14 -8.31 -21.10 -32.86
C MET A 14 -9.12 -20.47 -31.72
N ALA A 15 -9.99 -21.27 -31.12
CA ALA A 15 -10.53 -20.96 -29.80
C ALA A 15 -9.37 -21.05 -28.80
N PHE A 16 -8.78 -19.91 -28.45
CA PHE A 16 -7.97 -19.82 -27.24
C PHE A 16 -8.93 -20.01 -26.07
N SER A 17 -8.85 -21.17 -25.39
CA SER A 17 -9.38 -21.26 -24.04
C SER A 17 -8.52 -20.34 -23.19
N LEU A 18 -9.02 -19.13 -22.91
CA LEU A 18 -8.56 -18.36 -21.77
C LEU A 18 -8.90 -19.21 -20.54
N THR A 19 -7.93 -19.97 -20.04
CA THR A 19 -7.99 -20.44 -18.66
C THR A 19 -8.15 -19.18 -17.83
N ALA A 20 -9.30 -19.03 -17.17
CA ALA A 20 -9.50 -17.96 -16.20
C ALA A 20 -8.31 -18.01 -15.24
N GLY A 21 -7.43 -17.01 -15.34
CA GLY A 21 -6.33 -16.87 -14.41
C GLY A 21 -6.96 -16.85 -13.02
N HIS A 22 -6.42 -17.65 -12.11
CA HIS A 22 -6.84 -17.55 -10.72
C HIS A 22 -6.58 -16.11 -10.26
N ALA A 23 -7.53 -15.51 -9.56
CA ALA A 23 -7.30 -14.22 -8.93
C ALA A 23 -6.26 -14.38 -7.84
N ALA A 24 -5.47 -13.34 -7.57
CA ALA A 24 -4.60 -13.28 -6.41
C ALA A 24 -5.37 -13.66 -5.14
N ASP A 25 -4.73 -14.46 -4.29
CA ASP A 25 -5.33 -14.79 -3.00
C ASP A 25 -5.14 -13.65 -2.01
N LEU A 26 -6.14 -13.49 -1.13
CA LEU A 26 -6.09 -12.56 -0.02
C LEU A 26 -5.49 -13.23 1.20
N THR A 27 -4.51 -12.57 1.81
CA THR A 27 -3.89 -13.00 3.07
C THR A 27 -4.34 -12.07 4.18
N PHE A 28 -4.75 -12.60 5.32
CA PHE A 28 -5.23 -11.80 6.46
C PHE A 28 -5.05 -12.57 7.76
N ALA A 29 -4.90 -11.84 8.87
CA ALA A 29 -4.79 -12.44 10.19
C ALA A 29 -6.06 -12.20 11.03
N THR A 30 -6.37 -13.16 11.91
CA THR A 30 -7.38 -13.03 12.97
C THR A 30 -6.76 -13.57 14.27
N PRO A 31 -7.45 -13.47 15.43
CA PRO A 31 -7.03 -14.18 16.63
C PRO A 31 -6.81 -15.69 16.42
N ASP A 32 -7.49 -16.29 15.45
CA ASP A 32 -7.44 -17.73 15.16
C ASP A 32 -6.30 -18.13 14.21
N GLY A 33 -5.48 -17.18 13.77
CA GLY A 33 -4.27 -17.44 13.00
C GLY A 33 -4.09 -16.54 11.78
N LEU A 34 -3.13 -16.92 10.93
CA LEU A 34 -2.89 -16.30 9.64
C LEU A 34 -3.49 -17.17 8.54
N PHE A 35 -4.32 -16.57 7.70
CA PHE A 35 -5.07 -17.29 6.68
C PHE A 35 -4.80 -16.74 5.29
N ARG A 36 -5.03 -17.60 4.31
CA ARG A 36 -5.07 -17.28 2.89
C ARG A 36 -6.39 -17.74 2.30
N LEU A 37 -6.96 -16.96 1.39
CA LEU A 37 -8.26 -17.24 0.79
C LEU A 37 -8.30 -16.77 -0.66
N ALA A 38 -8.71 -17.65 -1.57
CA ALA A 38 -9.09 -17.23 -2.91
C ALA A 38 -10.33 -16.33 -2.84
N PRO A 39 -10.34 -15.16 -3.49
CA PRO A 39 -11.42 -14.18 -3.33
C PRO A 39 -12.74 -14.60 -3.97
N SER A 40 -12.83 -15.73 -4.65
CA SER A 40 -14.12 -16.32 -5.06
C SER A 40 -14.56 -17.48 -4.16
N SER A 41 -13.75 -17.87 -3.17
CA SER A 41 -13.98 -19.02 -2.28
C SER A 41 -14.40 -18.57 -0.89
N SER A 42 -14.97 -19.49 -0.11
CA SER A 42 -15.13 -19.38 1.36
C SER A 42 -14.07 -20.19 2.12
N ASP A 43 -13.32 -21.04 1.42
CA ASP A 43 -12.40 -22.00 2.02
C ASP A 43 -11.05 -21.35 2.30
N ARG A 44 -10.77 -21.10 3.58
CA ARG A 44 -9.52 -20.51 4.06
C ARG A 44 -8.46 -21.60 4.25
N THR A 45 -7.25 -21.32 3.80
CA THR A 45 -6.05 -22.12 4.08
C THR A 45 -5.29 -21.47 5.23
N SER A 46 -5.04 -22.21 6.32
CA SER A 46 -4.21 -21.72 7.42
C SER A 46 -2.73 -21.70 7.00
N LEU A 47 -2.09 -20.55 7.13
CA LEU A 47 -0.64 -20.36 6.97
C LEU A 47 0.08 -20.44 8.31
N LEU A 48 -0.53 -19.89 9.37
CA LEU A 48 -0.09 -20.02 10.75
C LEU A 48 -1.31 -20.34 11.62
N PRO A 49 -1.19 -21.25 12.61
CA PRO A 49 -2.28 -21.54 13.53
C PRO A 49 -2.53 -20.39 14.51
N ALA A 50 -3.66 -20.45 15.22
CA ALA A 50 -3.98 -19.56 16.32
C ALA A 50 -2.84 -19.48 17.35
N SER A 51 -2.57 -18.28 17.84
CA SER A 51 -1.61 -18.07 18.91
C SER A 51 -2.00 -16.85 19.73
N ASP A 52 -1.42 -16.71 20.93
CA ASP A 52 -1.53 -15.50 21.75
C ASP A 52 -0.71 -14.32 21.19
N ARG A 53 0.01 -14.53 20.08
CA ARG A 53 0.85 -13.55 19.41
C ARG A 53 0.10 -12.91 18.24
N PRO A 54 -0.28 -11.63 18.32
CA PRO A 54 -0.97 -10.96 17.22
C PRO A 54 -0.04 -10.81 16.02
N VAL A 55 -0.60 -10.86 14.81
CA VAL A 55 0.08 -10.44 13.59
C VAL A 55 -0.12 -8.93 13.42
N ASN A 56 0.92 -8.19 13.10
CA ASN A 56 0.88 -6.71 13.05
C ASN A 56 1.10 -6.15 11.65
N ALA A 57 1.89 -6.83 10.82
CA ALA A 57 2.14 -6.43 9.44
C ALA A 57 2.39 -7.66 8.55
N LEU A 58 2.07 -7.52 7.27
CA LEU A 58 2.26 -8.53 6.23
C LEU A 58 2.89 -7.87 5.00
N ALA A 59 3.86 -8.55 4.37
CA ALA A 59 4.47 -8.08 3.13
C ALA A 59 4.84 -9.28 2.24
N TRP A 60 4.26 -9.35 1.04
CA TRP A 60 4.63 -10.35 0.03
C TRP A 60 5.82 -9.89 -0.81
N SER A 61 6.70 -10.83 -1.18
CA SER A 61 7.64 -10.65 -2.28
C SER A 61 6.88 -10.47 -3.59
N GLY A 62 7.46 -9.78 -4.58
CA GLY A 62 6.79 -9.44 -5.85
C GLY A 62 6.41 -10.66 -6.69
N ASP A 63 7.17 -11.75 -6.57
CA ASP A 63 6.86 -13.05 -7.17
C ASP A 63 5.79 -13.87 -6.40
N GLY A 64 5.40 -13.38 -5.22
CA GLY A 64 4.47 -14.02 -4.29
C GLY A 64 4.99 -15.28 -3.61
N GLN A 65 6.26 -15.67 -3.78
CA GLN A 65 6.77 -16.91 -3.17
C GLN A 65 7.07 -16.78 -1.68
N ARG A 66 7.20 -15.55 -1.16
CA ARG A 66 7.60 -15.28 0.22
C ARG A 66 6.71 -14.28 0.89
N LEU A 67 6.34 -14.58 2.12
CA LEU A 67 5.58 -13.68 2.98
C LEU A 67 6.42 -13.32 4.20
N GLY A 68 6.68 -12.03 4.37
CA GLY A 68 7.15 -11.44 5.62
C GLY A 68 5.97 -11.19 6.55
N VAL A 69 6.09 -11.63 7.80
CA VAL A 69 5.06 -11.50 8.83
C VAL A 69 5.68 -10.86 10.07
N VAL A 70 5.15 -9.73 10.52
CA VAL A 70 5.46 -9.19 11.84
C VAL A 70 4.49 -9.80 12.85
N GLN A 71 5.02 -10.45 13.89
CA GLN A 71 4.25 -11.01 14.99
C GLN A 71 4.70 -10.43 16.33
N ASN A 72 3.76 -10.33 17.26
CA ASN A 72 3.98 -9.87 18.62
C ASN A 72 4.75 -8.54 18.70
N TYR A 73 4.50 -7.65 17.74
CA TYR A 73 5.14 -6.34 17.54
C TYR A 73 6.63 -6.36 17.22
N GLY A 74 7.41 -7.36 17.66
CA GLY A 74 8.87 -7.34 17.61
C GLY A 74 9.52 -8.49 16.85
N GLU A 75 8.78 -9.50 16.41
CA GLU A 75 9.32 -10.65 15.70
C GLU A 75 8.98 -10.56 14.21
N VAL A 76 9.96 -10.81 13.33
CA VAL A 76 9.75 -10.92 11.88
C VAL A 76 9.97 -12.37 11.48
N TYR A 77 8.94 -12.97 10.89
CA TYR A 77 8.98 -14.29 10.30
C TYR A 77 8.98 -14.21 8.78
N ARG A 78 9.65 -15.16 8.13
CA ARG A 78 9.53 -15.41 6.69
C ARG A 78 8.86 -16.76 6.47
N LEU A 79 7.82 -16.76 5.63
CA LEU A 79 7.16 -17.96 5.16
C LEU A 79 7.51 -18.11 3.66
N ASP A 80 8.20 -19.18 3.31
CA ASP A 80 8.51 -19.55 1.93
C ASP A 80 7.48 -20.56 1.43
N SER A 81 6.96 -20.41 0.21
CA SER A 81 6.04 -21.36 -0.41
C SER A 81 6.60 -22.79 -0.52
N ALA A 82 7.93 -22.91 -0.60
CA ALA A 82 8.65 -24.18 -0.63
C ALA A 82 8.89 -24.82 0.75
N SER A 83 8.63 -24.07 1.84
CA SER A 83 8.88 -24.52 3.21
C SER A 83 7.57 -24.55 4.01
N ALA A 84 7.33 -25.67 4.70
CA ALA A 84 6.18 -25.78 5.59
C ALA A 84 6.39 -25.08 6.95
N THR A 85 7.63 -24.67 7.27
CA THR A 85 7.96 -24.07 8.56
C THR A 85 8.33 -22.60 8.42
N PRO A 86 7.65 -21.70 9.15
CA PRO A 86 8.06 -20.30 9.26
C PRO A 86 9.47 -20.17 9.85
N GLU A 87 10.27 -19.29 9.28
CA GLU A 87 11.61 -18.98 9.77
C GLU A 87 11.58 -17.67 10.55
N LEU A 88 12.02 -17.68 11.81
CA LEU A 88 12.25 -16.44 12.56
C LEU A 88 13.49 -15.75 11.97
N VAL A 89 13.26 -14.61 11.33
CA VAL A 89 14.29 -13.83 10.65
C VAL A 89 14.89 -12.79 11.59
N PHE A 90 14.08 -12.13 12.41
CA PHE A 90 14.52 -11.05 13.30
C PHE A 90 13.67 -11.02 14.57
N SER A 91 14.28 -10.65 15.69
CA SER A 91 13.60 -10.36 16.95
C SER A 91 14.17 -9.08 17.53
N SER A 92 13.27 -8.13 17.79
CA SER A 92 13.60 -6.87 18.45
C SER A 92 13.93 -7.08 19.92
N ASP A 93 14.85 -6.27 20.43
CA ASP A 93 15.26 -6.16 21.83
C ASP A 93 14.81 -4.83 22.47
N CYS A 94 13.94 -4.06 21.81
CA CYS A 94 13.46 -2.80 22.34
C CYS A 94 12.75 -2.99 23.70
N GLN A 95 12.96 -2.03 24.61
CA GLN A 95 12.31 -2.04 25.94
C GLN A 95 10.81 -1.70 25.89
N ARG A 96 10.34 -1.19 24.75
CA ARG A 96 8.97 -0.83 24.44
C ARG A 96 8.60 -1.44 23.09
N PRO A 97 7.31 -1.71 22.83
CA PRO A 97 6.88 -2.26 21.55
C PRO A 97 7.46 -1.44 20.38
N PRO A 98 8.25 -2.07 19.48
CA PRO A 98 8.81 -1.37 18.33
C PRO A 98 7.75 -1.13 17.26
N THR A 99 8.12 -0.33 16.26
CA THR A 99 7.47 -0.34 14.96
C THR A 99 8.37 -1.08 13.97
N LEU A 100 7.77 -2.03 13.25
CA LEU A 100 8.44 -2.82 12.22
C LEU A 100 7.70 -2.64 10.90
N GLU A 101 8.40 -2.16 9.88
CA GLU A 101 7.90 -2.10 8.50
C GLU A 101 8.75 -3.00 7.60
N LEU A 102 8.07 -3.68 6.67
CA LEU A 102 8.66 -4.71 5.82
C LEU A 102 8.54 -4.30 4.36
N THR A 103 9.65 -4.35 3.62
CA THR A 103 9.66 -4.09 2.17
C THR A 103 10.56 -5.10 1.49
N TRP A 104 10.07 -5.77 0.45
CA TRP A 104 10.89 -6.67 -0.36
C TRP A 104 11.65 -5.90 -1.43
N GLN A 105 12.89 -6.29 -1.67
CA GLN A 105 13.61 -5.82 -2.84
C GLN A 105 13.08 -6.49 -4.11
N ARG A 106 13.29 -5.85 -5.27
CA ARG A 106 12.93 -6.40 -6.60
C ARG A 106 13.61 -7.73 -6.96
N ASP A 107 14.59 -8.17 -6.18
CA ASP A 107 15.18 -9.50 -6.35
C ASP A 107 14.28 -10.61 -5.79
N ASP A 108 13.20 -10.26 -5.08
CA ASP A 108 12.24 -11.14 -4.42
C ASP A 108 12.85 -12.05 -3.34
N GLU A 109 14.10 -11.80 -2.97
CA GLU A 109 14.93 -12.64 -2.09
C GLU A 109 15.41 -11.88 -0.85
N THR A 110 15.53 -10.55 -0.95
CA THR A 110 16.03 -9.69 0.11
C THR A 110 14.87 -8.92 0.76
N LEU A 111 14.62 -9.20 2.03
CA LEU A 111 13.66 -8.46 2.86
C LEU A 111 14.38 -7.31 3.58
N VAL A 112 13.88 -6.10 3.39
CA VAL A 112 14.28 -4.90 4.15
C VAL A 112 13.37 -4.81 5.37
N ILE A 113 13.99 -4.72 6.54
CA ILE A 113 13.31 -4.54 7.83
C ILE A 113 13.66 -3.16 8.34
N GLU A 114 12.66 -2.30 8.44
CA GLU A 114 12.74 -1.03 9.14
C GLU A 114 12.35 -1.23 10.60
N HIS A 115 13.31 -1.04 11.50
CA HIS A 115 13.17 -1.30 12.93
C HIS A 115 13.31 0.00 13.71
N TYR A 116 12.19 0.46 14.27
CA TYR A 116 12.16 1.65 15.12
C TYR A 116 11.91 1.28 16.59
N CYS A 117 12.91 1.49 17.44
CA CYS A 117 12.77 1.45 18.89
C CYS A 117 12.33 2.83 19.40
N PRO A 118 11.14 2.97 20.00
CA PRO A 118 10.74 4.23 20.61
C PRO A 118 11.59 4.52 21.87
N ALA A 119 11.87 5.80 22.09
CA ALA A 119 12.62 6.22 23.26
C ALA A 119 11.92 5.87 24.58
N ALA A 120 12.71 5.67 25.64
CA ALA A 120 12.19 5.40 26.98
C ALA A 120 11.45 6.61 27.61
N ILE A 121 11.69 7.82 27.10
CA ILE A 121 11.09 9.05 27.62
C ILE A 121 10.29 9.72 26.50
N ALA A 122 9.08 10.16 26.79
CA ALA A 122 8.26 10.89 25.82
C ALA A 122 8.99 12.15 25.35
N GLY A 123 9.08 12.33 24.02
CA GLY A 123 9.75 13.48 23.39
C GLY A 123 11.26 13.30 23.15
N ALA A 124 11.87 12.21 23.63
CA ALA A 124 13.23 11.84 23.21
C ALA A 124 13.19 11.12 21.84
N PRO A 125 14.24 11.27 21.00
CA PRO A 125 14.30 10.57 19.72
C PRO A 125 14.44 9.06 19.94
N GLY A 126 13.66 8.27 19.19
CA GLY A 126 13.86 6.82 19.13
C GLY A 126 15.09 6.45 18.30
N GLU A 127 15.40 5.16 18.28
CA GLU A 127 16.47 4.59 17.47
C GLU A 127 15.87 3.88 16.27
N LEU A 128 16.46 4.13 15.10
CA LEU A 128 16.02 3.57 13.84
C LEU A 128 17.16 2.76 13.23
N GLU A 129 16.88 1.52 12.89
CA GLU A 129 17.80 0.60 12.23
C GLU A 129 17.17 0.04 10.96
N LEU A 130 17.96 -0.03 9.89
CA LEU A 130 17.61 -0.76 8.68
C LEU A 130 18.42 -2.05 8.61
N LEU A 131 17.74 -3.16 8.38
CA LEU A 131 18.35 -4.47 8.23
C LEU A 131 17.97 -5.09 6.88
N LEU A 132 18.91 -5.81 6.27
CA LEU A 132 18.64 -6.67 5.12
C LEU A 132 18.67 -8.12 5.57
N SER A 133 17.58 -8.83 5.34
CA SER A 133 17.51 -10.28 5.47
C SER A 133 17.52 -10.93 4.10
N ARG A 134 18.56 -11.71 3.80
CA ARG A 134 18.60 -12.53 2.57
C ARG A 134 17.98 -13.89 2.79
N ALA A 135 17.59 -14.54 1.70
CA ALA A 135 17.17 -15.95 1.69
C ALA A 135 18.12 -16.90 2.44
N THR A 136 19.42 -16.61 2.45
CA THR A 136 20.44 -17.40 3.18
C THR A 136 20.34 -17.30 4.71
N GLY A 137 19.38 -16.54 5.26
CA GLY A 137 19.21 -16.30 6.69
C GLY A 137 20.21 -15.28 7.26
N VAL A 138 20.98 -14.61 6.40
CA VAL A 138 21.96 -13.61 6.83
C VAL A 138 21.24 -12.28 7.03
N LEU A 139 21.28 -11.79 8.26
CA LEU A 139 20.93 -10.42 8.62
C LEU A 139 22.14 -9.50 8.45
N ILE A 140 21.96 -8.41 7.71
CA ILE A 140 22.99 -7.39 7.49
C ILE A 140 22.44 -6.06 8.02
N PRO A 141 22.94 -5.54 9.15
CA PRO A 141 22.58 -4.21 9.62
C PRO A 141 23.24 -3.14 8.73
N LEU A 142 22.57 -1.99 8.57
CA LEU A 142 23.02 -0.88 7.72
C LEU A 142 23.39 0.37 8.55
N PRO A 143 24.43 0.30 9.41
CA PRO A 143 24.70 1.29 10.46
C PRO A 143 25.06 2.68 9.94
N ALA A 144 25.69 2.77 8.77
CA ALA A 144 26.04 4.05 8.15
C ALA A 144 24.78 4.88 7.85
N LEU A 145 23.72 4.22 7.39
CA LEU A 145 22.44 4.85 7.13
C LEU A 145 21.65 5.03 8.43
N SER A 146 21.64 4.05 9.33
CA SER A 146 21.00 4.17 10.65
C SER A 146 21.49 5.40 11.43
N THR A 147 22.79 5.69 11.39
CA THR A 147 23.37 6.89 12.03
C THR A 147 22.90 8.19 11.37
N ALA A 148 22.81 8.20 10.04
CA ALA A 148 22.30 9.37 9.30
C ALA A 148 20.80 9.60 9.58
N LEU A 149 20.04 8.53 9.78
CA LEU A 149 18.60 8.57 10.07
C LEU A 149 18.31 8.89 11.54
N SER A 150 19.08 8.38 12.49
CA SER A 150 18.91 8.70 13.92
C SER A 150 19.27 10.15 14.26
N THR A 151 20.13 10.78 13.45
CA THR A 151 20.43 12.22 13.53
C THR A 151 19.44 13.07 12.73
N ALA A 152 18.66 12.46 11.84
CA ALA A 152 17.59 13.11 11.09
C ALA A 152 16.35 13.28 11.97
N SER A 153 16.35 14.28 12.85
CA SER A 153 15.22 14.62 13.72
C SER A 153 13.96 15.11 12.97
N GLU A 154 13.98 15.18 11.64
CA GLU A 154 12.98 15.91 10.84
C GLU A 154 11.92 15.00 10.17
N SER A 155 12.19 13.70 9.90
CA SER A 155 11.17 12.74 9.43
C SER A 155 11.62 11.27 9.55
N ALA A 156 10.65 10.33 9.56
CA ALA A 156 10.92 8.93 9.26
C ALA A 156 11.51 8.78 7.83
N PRO A 157 12.29 7.72 7.54
CA PRO A 157 12.71 7.40 6.19
C PRO A 157 11.54 6.90 5.35
N PHE A 158 11.72 6.92 4.03
CA PHE A 158 10.76 6.39 3.07
C PHE A 158 11.49 5.50 2.09
N LEU A 159 11.25 4.19 2.15
CA LEU A 159 11.83 3.23 1.21
C LEU A 159 11.22 3.40 -0.20
N SER A 160 12.04 3.23 -1.23
CA SER A 160 11.55 3.15 -2.61
C SER A 160 10.71 1.88 -2.80
N PRO A 161 9.78 1.84 -3.77
CA PRO A 161 8.92 0.67 -4.00
C PRO A 161 9.68 -0.63 -4.30
N ASP A 162 10.93 -0.52 -4.75
CA ASP A 162 11.81 -1.66 -5.03
C ASP A 162 12.78 -2.00 -3.90
N GLY A 163 12.64 -1.35 -2.73
CA GLY A 163 13.47 -1.56 -1.55
C GLY A 163 14.96 -1.28 -1.76
N SER A 164 15.36 -0.57 -2.83
CA SER A 164 16.78 -0.34 -3.14
C SER A 164 17.32 0.99 -2.63
N GLN A 165 16.42 1.95 -2.38
CA GLN A 165 16.73 3.31 -1.98
C GLN A 165 15.89 3.74 -0.79
N VAL A 166 16.39 4.78 -0.12
CA VAL A 166 15.68 5.46 0.95
C VAL A 166 15.67 6.96 0.69
N ALA A 167 14.55 7.62 0.98
CA ALA A 167 14.44 9.06 1.05
C ALA A 167 14.32 9.49 2.52
N TYR A 168 15.00 10.56 2.92
CA TYR A 168 14.95 11.06 4.29
C TYR A 168 15.22 12.56 4.34
N VAL A 169 14.77 13.21 5.42
CA VAL A 169 14.93 14.66 5.63
C VAL A 169 16.01 14.92 6.68
N THR A 170 17.05 15.68 6.34
CA THR A 170 18.06 16.14 7.30
C THR A 170 18.55 17.54 6.94
N ASN A 171 18.81 18.37 7.96
CA ASN A 171 19.25 19.75 7.80
C ASN A 171 18.38 20.54 6.83
N GLN A 172 17.05 20.44 6.96
CA GLN A 172 16.07 21.12 6.09
C GLN A 172 16.24 20.77 4.60
N HIS A 173 16.72 19.57 4.28
CA HIS A 173 16.85 19.08 2.91
C HIS A 173 16.40 17.64 2.79
N ILE A 174 15.89 17.28 1.61
CA ILE A 174 15.59 15.88 1.29
C ILE A 174 16.81 15.27 0.63
N PHE A 175 17.16 14.07 1.09
CA PHE A 175 18.20 13.22 0.54
C PHE A 175 17.63 11.91 0.03
N VAL A 176 18.30 11.34 -0.97
CA VAL A 176 18.09 9.96 -1.44
C VAL A 176 19.42 9.23 -1.34
N ALA A 177 19.41 8.01 -0.81
CA ALA A 177 20.60 7.15 -0.73
C ALA A 177 20.24 5.71 -1.09
N GLY A 178 21.24 4.90 -1.44
CA GLY A 178 21.10 3.44 -1.38
C GLY A 178 20.97 3.00 0.08
N LEU A 179 20.42 1.79 0.30
CA LEU A 179 20.21 1.28 1.67
C LEU A 179 21.50 1.10 2.48
N ASP A 180 22.65 0.88 1.82
CA ASP A 180 23.96 0.85 2.47
C ASP A 180 24.52 2.25 2.82
N GLY A 181 23.72 3.31 2.60
CA GLY A 181 24.13 4.70 2.74
C GLY A 181 24.98 5.20 1.57
N SER A 182 25.25 4.37 0.56
CA SER A 182 26.02 4.78 -0.61
C SER A 182 25.23 5.75 -1.48
N ARG A 183 25.97 6.56 -2.25
CA ARG A 183 25.41 7.49 -3.26
C ARG A 183 24.36 8.45 -2.69
N ALA A 184 24.45 8.76 -1.40
CA ALA A 184 23.62 9.76 -0.75
C ALA A 184 23.73 11.08 -1.52
N ARG A 185 22.58 11.61 -1.94
CA ARG A 185 22.49 12.83 -2.72
C ARG A 185 21.36 13.69 -2.19
N ARG A 186 21.63 14.99 -2.15
CA ARG A 186 20.63 16.00 -1.81
C ARG A 186 19.78 16.28 -3.05
N ILE A 187 18.47 16.11 -2.95
CA ILE A 187 17.56 16.30 -4.09
C ILE A 187 16.87 17.68 -4.09
N THR A 188 16.93 18.43 -2.98
CA THR A 188 16.37 19.80 -2.91
C THR A 188 17.42 20.89 -2.98
N GLN A 189 17.18 21.94 -3.75
CA GLN A 189 18.16 23.02 -3.99
C GLN A 189 18.17 24.11 -2.92
N THR A 190 17.09 24.27 -2.17
CA THR A 190 16.95 25.26 -1.10
C THR A 190 16.54 24.58 0.19
N PRO A 191 16.92 25.11 1.37
CA PRO A 191 16.38 24.64 2.63
C PRO A 191 14.85 24.79 2.62
N GLY A 192 14.15 23.81 3.18
CA GLY A 192 12.69 23.80 3.23
C GLY A 192 12.17 23.25 4.55
N VAL A 193 10.88 23.47 4.78
CA VAL A 193 10.15 22.85 5.89
C VAL A 193 9.31 21.71 5.30
N TYR A 194 9.57 20.49 5.75
CA TYR A 194 8.92 19.27 5.24
C TYR A 194 8.03 18.58 6.28
N GLY A 195 7.68 19.29 7.36
CA GLY A 195 6.80 18.75 8.40
C GLY A 195 5.34 18.75 7.95
N ALA A 196 4.71 17.59 7.89
CA ALA A 196 3.27 17.46 7.64
C ALA A 196 2.64 16.56 8.71
N ALA A 197 1.32 16.62 8.90
CA ALA A 197 0.59 15.67 9.75
C ALA A 197 0.57 14.30 9.06
N GLY A 198 1.63 13.49 9.24
CA GLY A 198 1.81 12.16 8.64
C GLY A 198 3.00 12.09 7.66
N SER A 199 2.87 11.29 6.59
CA SER A 199 3.91 11.01 5.58
C SER A 199 4.11 12.20 4.63
N PRO A 200 5.17 13.02 4.75
CA PRO A 200 5.34 14.18 3.91
C PRO A 200 5.90 13.85 2.52
N LEU A 201 6.36 12.61 2.31
CA LEU A 201 7.00 12.16 1.07
C LEU A 201 6.31 10.90 0.54
N ALA A 202 6.31 10.74 -0.78
CA ALA A 202 5.81 9.56 -1.47
C ALA A 202 6.57 9.31 -2.77
N TRP A 203 7.12 8.11 -2.91
CA TRP A 203 7.77 7.67 -4.13
C TRP A 203 6.76 7.45 -5.26
N SER A 204 7.15 7.78 -6.49
CA SER A 204 6.43 7.31 -7.67
C SER A 204 6.54 5.78 -7.78
N PRO A 205 5.56 5.08 -8.38
CA PRO A 205 5.56 3.61 -8.44
C PRO A 205 6.79 3.00 -9.15
N ASP A 206 7.37 3.75 -10.10
CA ASP A 206 8.59 3.36 -10.81
C ASP A 206 9.89 3.62 -10.01
N GLY A 207 9.81 4.33 -8.89
CA GLY A 207 10.95 4.71 -8.06
C GLY A 207 11.81 5.83 -8.64
N THR A 208 11.35 6.55 -9.67
CA THR A 208 12.18 7.57 -10.36
C THR A 208 11.96 8.99 -9.85
N ARG A 209 10.86 9.24 -9.13
CA ARG A 209 10.45 10.56 -8.65
C ARG A 209 9.99 10.47 -7.20
N LEU A 210 10.07 11.61 -6.52
CA LEU A 210 9.56 11.80 -5.16
C LEU A 210 8.58 12.97 -5.16
N ALA A 211 7.36 12.73 -4.67
CA ALA A 211 6.43 13.78 -4.34
C ALA A 211 6.56 14.15 -2.87
N PHE A 212 6.45 15.43 -2.53
CA PHE A 212 6.55 15.89 -1.15
C PHE A 212 5.84 17.21 -0.90
N TYR A 213 5.42 17.41 0.35
CA TYR A 213 4.92 18.70 0.82
C TYR A 213 6.05 19.59 1.35
N GLU A 214 6.08 20.85 0.92
CA GLU A 214 7.02 21.86 1.38
C GLU A 214 6.28 23.11 1.88
N GLY A 215 6.52 23.51 3.12
CA GLY A 215 5.92 24.68 3.76
C GLY A 215 5.56 24.43 5.22
N ASN A 216 5.12 25.49 5.91
CA ASN A 216 4.68 25.40 7.31
C ASN A 216 3.22 24.96 7.34
N TYR A 217 2.90 23.92 8.11
CA TYR A 217 1.52 23.50 8.31
C TYR A 217 0.63 24.66 8.81
N PRO A 218 -0.59 24.86 8.25
CA PRO A 218 -1.22 24.03 7.22
C PRO A 218 -0.89 24.44 5.77
N PHE A 219 -0.11 25.49 5.54
CA PHE A 219 0.19 26.05 4.22
C PHE A 219 1.41 25.37 3.58
N GLN A 220 1.15 24.39 2.71
CA GLN A 220 2.19 23.57 2.11
C GLN A 220 1.94 23.41 0.62
N ARG A 221 3.01 23.38 -0.16
CA ARG A 221 2.95 23.15 -1.60
C ARG A 221 3.35 21.72 -1.90
N LEU A 222 2.57 21.05 -2.75
CA LEU A 222 2.92 19.76 -3.30
C LEU A 222 3.96 19.96 -4.39
N ASN A 223 5.08 19.27 -4.25
CA ASN A 223 6.20 19.26 -5.17
C ASN A 223 6.41 17.86 -5.72
N VAL A 224 7.03 17.76 -6.88
CA VAL A 224 7.63 16.53 -7.40
C VAL A 224 9.06 16.83 -7.85
N VAL A 225 9.97 15.89 -7.65
CA VAL A 225 11.37 15.99 -8.09
C VAL A 225 11.87 14.64 -8.57
N GLY A 226 12.79 14.62 -9.54
CA GLY A 226 13.54 13.43 -9.90
C GLY A 226 14.45 12.99 -8.74
N VAL A 227 14.70 11.68 -8.63
CA VAL A 227 15.57 11.15 -7.58
C VAL A 227 17.02 11.61 -7.71
N ASP A 228 17.41 12.12 -8.88
CA ASP A 228 18.69 12.78 -9.14
C ASP A 228 18.72 14.27 -8.72
N GLY A 229 17.60 14.81 -8.24
CA GLY A 229 17.43 16.23 -7.92
C GLY A 229 17.04 17.09 -9.13
N GLY A 230 16.90 16.48 -10.31
CA GLY A 230 16.46 17.13 -11.54
C GLY A 230 14.94 17.32 -11.62
N ASP A 231 14.51 18.09 -12.63
CA ASP A 231 13.09 18.24 -13.01
C ASP A 231 12.11 18.56 -11.87
N ARG A 232 12.56 19.32 -10.87
CA ARG A 232 11.69 19.76 -9.77
C ARG A 232 10.53 20.61 -10.33
N ARG A 233 9.31 20.29 -9.91
CA ARG A 233 8.09 21.04 -10.23
C ARG A 233 7.27 21.27 -8.97
N VAL A 234 6.71 22.48 -8.87
CA VAL A 234 5.70 22.81 -7.86
C VAL A 234 4.34 22.54 -8.49
N LEU A 235 3.63 21.53 -7.99
CA LEU A 235 2.34 21.10 -8.53
C LEU A 235 1.17 21.95 -7.99
N THR A 236 1.31 22.50 -6.78
CA THR A 236 0.33 23.43 -6.19
C THR A 236 1.00 24.79 -5.89
N PRO A 237 1.11 25.70 -6.87
CA PRO A 237 1.91 26.92 -6.73
C PRO A 237 1.25 28.00 -5.85
N ALA A 238 -0.04 27.89 -5.55
CA ALA A 238 -0.78 28.85 -4.74
C ALA A 238 -0.22 28.92 -3.31
N ALA A 239 0.02 30.13 -2.81
CA ALA A 239 0.64 30.36 -1.50
C ALA A 239 -0.30 30.05 -0.32
N ASP A 240 -1.60 30.02 -0.56
CA ASP A 240 -2.66 29.73 0.39
C ASP A 240 -3.14 28.27 0.30
N PHE A 241 -2.40 27.40 -0.40
CA PHE A 241 -2.74 25.99 -0.50
C PHE A 241 -2.60 25.30 0.86
N GLN A 242 -3.72 24.84 1.40
CA GLN A 242 -3.77 24.20 2.70
C GLN A 242 -3.84 22.68 2.58
N ILE A 243 -3.13 21.98 3.45
CA ILE A 243 -3.10 20.52 3.54
C ILE A 243 -3.34 20.11 4.99
N TYR A 244 -4.31 19.23 5.21
CA TYR A 244 -4.60 18.64 6.52
C TYR A 244 -4.19 17.17 6.61
N ARG A 245 -4.44 16.40 5.54
CA ARG A 245 -3.97 15.02 5.40
C ARG A 245 -2.78 14.99 4.45
N SER A 246 -1.65 14.45 4.93
CA SER A 246 -0.39 14.41 4.19
C SER A 246 -0.24 13.22 3.23
N ARG A 247 -1.15 12.25 3.25
CA ARG A 247 -1.04 11.05 2.41
C ARG A 247 -1.24 11.39 0.94
N LEU A 248 -0.28 10.99 0.11
CA LEU A 248 -0.28 11.14 -1.35
C LEU A 248 -0.49 9.78 -2.01
N PHE A 249 -1.38 9.72 -3.01
CA PHE A 249 -1.74 8.48 -3.70
C PHE A 249 -1.37 8.58 -5.17
N TRP A 250 -0.18 8.10 -5.52
CA TRP A 250 0.24 8.00 -6.93
C TRP A 250 -0.67 7.03 -7.70
N SER A 251 -1.05 7.42 -8.91
CA SER A 251 -1.60 6.46 -9.87
C SER A 251 -0.54 5.42 -10.21
N PRO A 252 -0.89 4.14 -10.42
CA PRO A 252 0.09 3.08 -10.74
C PRO A 252 0.97 3.39 -11.95
N ASP A 253 0.45 4.13 -12.93
CA ASP A 253 1.19 4.61 -14.11
C ASP A 253 2.09 5.85 -13.86
N GLY A 254 2.08 6.40 -12.64
CA GLY A 254 2.89 7.55 -12.25
C GLY A 254 2.53 8.88 -12.93
N ARG A 255 1.38 8.98 -13.60
CA ARG A 255 0.95 10.21 -14.30
C ARG A 255 0.21 11.19 -13.42
N TYR A 256 -0.43 10.70 -12.36
CA TYR A 256 -1.26 11.50 -11.46
C TYR A 256 -0.97 11.21 -10.00
N ILE A 257 -1.32 12.18 -9.15
CA ILE A 257 -1.37 12.02 -7.70
C ILE A 257 -2.76 12.44 -7.23
N ALA A 258 -3.47 11.52 -6.56
CA ALA A 258 -4.68 11.85 -5.83
C ALA A 258 -4.31 12.28 -4.40
N PHE A 259 -4.98 13.30 -3.88
CA PHE A 259 -4.73 13.85 -2.55
C PHE A 259 -5.98 14.52 -1.98
N TYR A 260 -6.01 14.67 -0.65
CA TYR A 260 -7.09 15.37 0.06
C TYR A 260 -6.83 16.87 0.10
N ARG A 261 -7.85 17.64 -0.27
CA ARG A 261 -7.84 19.10 -0.24
C ARG A 261 -8.94 19.59 0.72
N PRO A 262 -8.62 20.46 1.68
CA PRO A 262 -9.63 21.03 2.58
C PRO A 262 -10.61 21.93 1.83
N HIS A 263 -11.88 21.88 2.20
CA HIS A 263 -12.92 22.76 1.69
C HIS A 263 -13.25 23.88 2.69
N ASN A 264 -13.05 25.14 2.31
CA ASN A 264 -13.31 26.34 3.13
C ASN A 264 -12.71 26.32 4.56
N PRO A 265 -11.38 26.15 4.68
CA PRO A 265 -10.72 26.16 5.98
C PRO A 265 -10.69 27.56 6.65
N PRO A 266 -10.63 27.66 7.99
CA PRO A 266 -10.60 26.58 8.98
C PRO A 266 -12.00 26.12 9.44
N PHE A 267 -13.07 26.61 8.81
CA PHE A 267 -14.43 26.51 9.33
C PHE A 267 -15.14 25.19 9.01
N SER A 268 -14.56 24.36 8.15
CA SER A 268 -15.16 23.11 7.66
C SER A 268 -14.18 21.96 7.81
N ASN A 269 -14.72 20.81 8.24
CA ASN A 269 -14.03 19.52 8.30
C ASN A 269 -14.29 18.66 7.06
N GLN A 270 -14.95 19.22 6.04
CA GLN A 270 -15.15 18.55 4.75
C GLN A 270 -13.92 18.72 3.88
N GLU A 271 -13.66 17.68 3.09
CA GLU A 271 -12.54 17.60 2.17
C GLU A 271 -13.05 17.35 0.75
N ILE A 272 -12.17 17.55 -0.22
CA ILE A 272 -12.33 17.20 -1.63
C ILE A 272 -11.18 16.25 -1.96
N ILE A 273 -11.46 15.15 -2.65
CA ILE A 273 -10.41 14.38 -3.30
C ILE A 273 -10.10 15.06 -4.63
N ALA A 274 -8.85 15.48 -4.81
CA ALA A 274 -8.38 16.11 -6.02
C ALA A 274 -7.30 15.26 -6.69
N LEU A 275 -7.18 15.41 -8.01
CA LEU A 275 -6.18 14.78 -8.85
C LEU A 275 -5.27 15.85 -9.43
N VAL A 276 -3.95 15.68 -9.31
CA VAL A 276 -2.98 16.52 -10.00
C VAL A 276 -2.22 15.72 -11.04
N ASN A 277 -2.13 16.26 -12.25
CA ASN A 277 -1.25 15.72 -13.28
C ASN A 277 0.21 16.09 -12.98
N VAL A 278 1.07 15.09 -12.88
CA VAL A 278 2.46 15.25 -12.43
C VAL A 278 3.31 16.03 -13.44
N ASN A 279 2.94 16.01 -14.72
CA ASN A 279 3.68 16.67 -15.78
C ASN A 279 3.22 18.11 -16.03
N THR A 280 1.92 18.37 -15.94
CA THR A 280 1.36 19.69 -16.26
C THR A 280 1.03 20.52 -15.04
N GLY A 281 0.93 19.92 -13.85
CA GLY A 281 0.39 20.57 -12.65
C GLY A 281 -1.10 20.88 -12.72
N ALA A 282 -1.81 20.40 -13.76
CA ALA A 282 -3.25 20.59 -13.87
C ALA A 282 -3.96 19.83 -12.74
N ILE A 283 -4.79 20.54 -11.97
CA ILE A 283 -5.57 20.00 -10.87
C ILE A 283 -7.02 19.87 -11.29
N GLN A 284 -7.62 18.72 -10.98
CA GLN A 284 -9.04 18.45 -11.14
C GLN A 284 -9.60 17.97 -9.80
N ASP A 285 -10.63 18.66 -9.31
CA ASP A 285 -11.41 18.17 -8.17
C ASP A 285 -12.25 16.97 -8.65
N LEU A 286 -12.08 15.80 -8.03
CA LEU A 286 -12.78 14.56 -8.40
C LEU A 286 -14.12 14.42 -7.67
N THR A 287 -14.21 15.01 -6.47
CA THR A 287 -15.40 14.90 -5.62
C THR A 287 -15.92 16.28 -5.24
N ARG A 288 -17.15 16.30 -4.72
CA ARG A 288 -17.68 17.47 -4.02
C ARG A 288 -17.10 17.52 -2.59
N PRO A 289 -17.30 18.61 -1.83
CA PRO A 289 -16.98 18.62 -0.41
C PRO A 289 -17.74 17.52 0.33
N GLY A 290 -17.04 16.74 1.16
CA GLY A 290 -17.62 15.64 1.92
C GLY A 290 -16.64 14.98 2.88
N PHE A 291 -17.02 13.80 3.39
CA PHE A 291 -16.18 12.96 4.23
C PHE A 291 -15.72 11.76 3.42
N TYR A 292 -14.40 11.60 3.29
CA TYR A 292 -13.81 10.60 2.42
C TYR A 292 -12.69 9.83 3.13
N ASP A 293 -12.70 8.51 3.00
CA ASP A 293 -11.68 7.61 3.53
C ASP A 293 -11.45 6.43 2.57
N ALA A 294 -10.55 5.48 2.93
CA ALA A 294 -10.27 4.27 2.17
C ALA A 294 -9.98 4.47 0.67
N LEU A 295 -9.33 5.60 0.33
CA LEU A 295 -8.94 5.91 -1.05
C LEU A 295 -7.87 4.93 -1.56
N SER A 296 -8.12 4.27 -2.69
CA SER A 296 -7.14 3.41 -3.36
C SER A 296 -7.28 3.43 -4.89
N TRP A 297 -6.16 3.28 -5.59
CA TRP A 297 -6.12 3.19 -7.05
C TRP A 297 -6.32 1.77 -7.53
N ALA A 298 -7.11 1.62 -8.59
CA ALA A 298 -7.11 0.39 -9.38
C ALA A 298 -5.77 0.24 -10.13
N PRO A 299 -5.27 -1.00 -10.32
CA PRO A 299 -4.01 -1.27 -11.03
C PRO A 299 -3.95 -0.66 -12.43
N ASN A 300 -5.10 -0.53 -13.11
CA ASN A 300 -5.22 0.04 -14.45
C ASN A 300 -5.05 1.57 -14.52
N SER A 301 -4.90 2.27 -13.39
CA SER A 301 -4.80 3.75 -13.30
C SER A 301 -5.99 4.53 -13.85
N GLN A 302 -7.13 3.88 -14.08
CA GLN A 302 -8.35 4.49 -14.63
C GLN A 302 -9.48 4.55 -13.62
N GLN A 303 -9.34 3.88 -12.48
CA GLN A 303 -10.39 3.81 -11.48
C GLN A 303 -9.81 4.03 -10.07
N LEU A 304 -10.67 4.56 -9.21
CA LEU A 304 -10.44 4.74 -7.78
C LEU A 304 -11.55 4.06 -7.00
N VAL A 305 -11.22 3.59 -5.80
CA VAL A 305 -12.20 3.29 -4.76
C VAL A 305 -12.05 4.33 -3.65
N LEU A 306 -13.16 4.77 -3.09
CA LEU A 306 -13.20 5.66 -1.94
C LEU A 306 -14.47 5.45 -1.12
N ALA A 307 -14.36 5.55 0.19
CA ALA A 307 -15.50 5.62 1.08
C ALA A 307 -16.05 7.05 1.08
N SER A 308 -17.37 7.21 1.05
CA SER A 308 -18.02 8.53 1.16
C SER A 308 -19.27 8.46 2.02
N GLY A 309 -19.49 9.48 2.86
CA GLY A 309 -20.63 9.55 3.77
C GLY A 309 -21.11 10.97 4.05
N VAL A 310 -22.34 11.08 4.54
CA VAL A 310 -22.97 12.36 4.95
C VAL A 310 -22.34 12.90 6.24
N GLN A 311 -21.81 12.00 7.08
CA GLN A 311 -21.08 12.30 8.30
C GLN A 311 -19.90 11.34 8.45
N ALA A 312 -18.87 11.74 9.19
CA ALA A 312 -17.74 10.87 9.49
C ALA A 312 -18.20 9.57 10.19
N GLY A 313 -17.58 8.45 9.84
CA GLY A 313 -17.81 7.16 10.48
C GLY A 313 -19.00 6.34 9.98
N LEU A 314 -19.84 6.87 9.07
CA LEU A 314 -20.89 6.10 8.38
C LEU A 314 -20.83 6.38 6.87
N GLN A 315 -20.29 5.44 6.11
CA GLN A 315 -19.86 5.66 4.73
C GLN A 315 -20.23 4.49 3.81
N THR A 316 -20.54 4.80 2.57
CA THR A 316 -20.69 3.82 1.48
C THR A 316 -19.37 3.74 0.71
N LEU A 317 -18.96 2.53 0.31
CA LEU A 317 -17.82 2.38 -0.59
C LEU A 317 -18.27 2.66 -2.02
N PHE A 318 -17.50 3.48 -2.74
CA PHE A 318 -17.77 3.80 -4.14
C PHE A 318 -16.57 3.49 -5.01
N ARG A 319 -16.85 3.05 -6.24
CA ARG A 319 -15.90 3.10 -7.36
C ARG A 319 -16.14 4.38 -8.15
N LEU A 320 -15.07 5.11 -8.42
CA LEU A 320 -15.05 6.20 -9.38
C LEU A 320 -14.25 5.77 -10.61
N ASP A 321 -14.89 5.77 -11.78
CA ASP A 321 -14.21 5.60 -13.06
C ASP A 321 -13.82 6.98 -13.64
N LEU A 322 -12.54 7.17 -13.91
CA LEU A 322 -11.98 8.46 -14.32
C LEU A 322 -12.16 8.74 -15.82
N VAL A 323 -12.49 7.72 -16.62
CA VAL A 323 -12.64 7.85 -18.07
C VAL A 323 -14.06 8.33 -18.39
N ASN A 324 -15.07 7.64 -17.86
CA ASN A 324 -16.48 7.98 -18.10
C ASN A 324 -17.11 8.81 -16.97
N GLN A 325 -16.38 9.07 -15.89
CA GLN A 325 -16.84 9.80 -14.70
C GLN A 325 -18.00 9.13 -13.98
N GLU A 326 -18.12 7.81 -14.09
CA GLU A 326 -19.14 7.02 -13.41
C GLU A 326 -18.79 6.84 -11.93
N PHE A 327 -19.75 7.12 -11.05
CA PHE A 327 -19.63 6.96 -9.60
C PHE A 327 -20.61 5.90 -9.13
N THR A 328 -20.09 4.70 -8.85
CA THR A 328 -20.88 3.48 -8.63
C THR A 328 -20.78 3.05 -7.16
N PRO A 329 -21.90 2.93 -6.41
CA PRO A 329 -21.86 2.35 -5.07
C PRO A 329 -21.48 0.87 -5.14
N LEU A 330 -20.63 0.43 -4.23
CA LEU A 330 -20.17 -0.95 -4.11
C LEU A 330 -20.72 -1.67 -2.88
N THR A 331 -21.33 -0.95 -1.94
CA THR A 331 -22.02 -1.54 -0.80
C THR A 331 -23.50 -1.22 -0.86
N ASP A 332 -24.33 -2.19 -0.47
CA ASP A 332 -25.80 -2.05 -0.51
C ASP A 332 -26.32 -1.02 0.52
N GLN A 333 -25.53 -0.77 1.55
CA GLN A 333 -25.82 0.19 2.62
C GLN A 333 -24.52 0.86 3.11
N PRO A 334 -24.62 2.00 3.80
CA PRO A 334 -23.49 2.57 4.52
C PRO A 334 -22.98 1.63 5.61
N LEU A 335 -21.66 1.53 5.75
CA LEU A 335 -20.95 0.78 6.77
C LEU A 335 -20.24 1.76 7.72
N GLN A 336 -19.90 1.27 8.91
CA GLN A 336 -19.16 2.05 9.89
C GLN A 336 -17.65 1.85 9.75
N ASN A 337 -16.84 2.83 10.17
CA ASN A 337 -15.37 2.73 10.26
C ASN A 337 -14.68 2.12 9.03
N LEU A 338 -15.06 2.57 7.82
CA LEU A 338 -14.46 2.09 6.58
C LEU A 338 -13.14 2.84 6.30
N LEU A 339 -12.03 2.29 6.78
CA LEU A 339 -10.76 3.03 6.85
C LEU A 339 -9.77 2.69 5.73
N GLU A 340 -9.74 1.43 5.28
CA GLU A 340 -8.78 0.95 4.29
C GLU A 340 -9.45 0.11 3.20
N SER A 341 -9.00 0.30 1.97
CA SER A 341 -9.37 -0.56 0.83
C SER A 341 -8.13 -0.88 0.00
N GLN A 342 -8.11 -2.06 -0.61
CA GLN A 342 -7.06 -2.51 -1.52
C GLN A 342 -7.68 -3.23 -2.71
N TRP A 343 -7.27 -2.84 -3.92
CA TRP A 343 -7.54 -3.61 -5.12
C TRP A 343 -6.63 -4.84 -5.17
N SER A 344 -7.19 -5.95 -5.63
CA SER A 344 -6.39 -7.08 -6.13
C SER A 344 -5.44 -6.61 -7.24
N PRO A 345 -4.25 -7.25 -7.40
CA PRO A 345 -3.29 -6.92 -8.47
C PRO A 345 -3.88 -6.99 -9.88
N GLU A 346 -4.80 -7.93 -10.11
CA GLU A 346 -5.51 -8.10 -11.38
C GLU A 346 -6.63 -7.05 -11.56
N GLY A 347 -7.05 -6.42 -10.47
CA GLY A 347 -8.09 -5.40 -10.45
C GLY A 347 -9.52 -5.95 -10.55
N ASP A 348 -9.73 -7.24 -10.32
CA ASP A 348 -11.03 -7.91 -10.43
C ASP A 348 -11.79 -8.05 -9.09
N TRP A 349 -11.11 -7.73 -7.98
CA TRP A 349 -11.63 -7.66 -6.62
C TRP A 349 -11.13 -6.43 -5.85
N ILE A 350 -11.93 -5.99 -4.90
CA ILE A 350 -11.58 -4.97 -3.89
C ILE A 350 -11.84 -5.58 -2.51
N ALA A 351 -10.82 -5.56 -1.65
CA ALA A 351 -10.93 -5.95 -0.25
C ALA A 351 -10.87 -4.70 0.65
N PHE A 352 -11.61 -4.70 1.74
CA PHE A 352 -11.65 -3.56 2.66
C PHE A 352 -12.12 -4.00 4.04
N THR A 353 -11.77 -3.23 5.07
CA THR A 353 -12.27 -3.42 6.42
C THR A 353 -13.35 -2.40 6.74
N ALA A 354 -14.43 -2.89 7.35
CA ALA A 354 -15.53 -2.06 7.81
C ALA A 354 -16.24 -2.71 8.98
N THR A 355 -16.89 -1.88 9.80
CA THR A 355 -17.82 -2.30 10.85
C THR A 355 -19.24 -2.39 10.28
N PRO A 356 -19.98 -3.50 10.50
CA PRO A 356 -21.39 -3.57 10.14
C PRO A 356 -22.22 -2.45 10.78
N PRO A 357 -23.27 -1.94 10.11
CA PRO A 357 -23.99 -0.75 10.57
C PRO A 357 -24.68 -0.93 11.92
N ASP A 358 -25.05 -2.15 12.30
CA ASP A 358 -25.73 -2.45 13.57
C ASP A 358 -24.80 -3.05 14.64
N ASP A 359 -23.48 -3.11 14.39
CA ASP A 359 -22.54 -3.67 15.36
C ASP A 359 -22.12 -2.65 16.41
N ALA A 360 -22.69 -2.79 17.61
CA ALA A 360 -22.40 -1.92 18.75
C ALA A 360 -20.98 -2.08 19.31
N LEU A 361 -20.30 -3.19 19.01
CA LEU A 361 -18.93 -3.44 19.48
C LEU A 361 -17.87 -2.77 18.61
N GLY A 362 -18.24 -2.28 17.43
CA GLY A 362 -17.30 -1.62 16.53
C GLY A 362 -16.31 -2.59 15.87
N THR A 363 -16.68 -3.86 15.69
CA THR A 363 -15.77 -4.89 15.17
C THR A 363 -15.39 -4.56 13.73
N GLN A 364 -14.11 -4.70 13.38
CA GLN A 364 -13.65 -4.61 12.00
C GLN A 364 -13.81 -5.97 11.32
N VAL A 365 -14.66 -6.01 10.30
CA VAL A 365 -14.89 -7.18 9.45
C VAL A 365 -14.23 -6.95 8.09
N LEU A 366 -13.49 -7.94 7.61
CA LEU A 366 -12.93 -7.92 6.27
C LEU A 366 -14.01 -8.28 5.26
N HIS A 367 -14.15 -7.50 4.22
CA HIS A 367 -15.11 -7.69 3.14
C HIS A 367 -14.40 -7.76 1.80
N ARG A 368 -15.09 -8.33 0.80
CA ARG A 368 -14.72 -8.22 -0.61
C ARG A 368 -15.91 -7.81 -1.46
N VAL A 369 -15.61 -7.22 -2.61
CA VAL A 369 -16.60 -6.89 -3.64
C VAL A 369 -15.96 -6.84 -5.02
N ARG A 370 -16.72 -7.17 -6.07
CA ARG A 370 -16.28 -6.95 -7.45
C ARG A 370 -16.36 -5.45 -7.80
N PRO A 371 -15.49 -4.94 -8.70
CA PRO A 371 -15.53 -3.54 -9.12
C PRO A 371 -16.85 -3.09 -9.77
N ASN A 372 -17.69 -4.01 -10.25
CA ASN A 372 -19.02 -3.72 -10.79
C ASN A 372 -20.12 -3.67 -9.70
N GLY A 373 -19.77 -3.84 -8.42
CA GLY A 373 -20.69 -3.88 -7.28
C GLY A 373 -21.32 -5.24 -7.01
N THR A 374 -21.01 -6.29 -7.78
CA THR A 374 -21.54 -7.64 -7.53
C THR A 374 -20.69 -8.39 -6.50
N GLU A 375 -21.25 -9.47 -5.94
CA GLU A 375 -20.53 -10.36 -5.02
C GLU A 375 -19.95 -9.64 -3.79
N PHE A 376 -20.62 -8.59 -3.32
CA PHE A 376 -20.32 -7.99 -2.02
C PHE A 376 -20.60 -9.02 -0.91
N ALA A 377 -19.56 -9.39 -0.16
CA ALA A 377 -19.69 -10.36 0.92
C ALA A 377 -18.63 -10.13 2.01
N PRO A 378 -18.95 -10.42 3.29
CA PRO A 378 -17.95 -10.50 4.35
C PRO A 378 -17.07 -11.74 4.14
N LEU A 379 -15.79 -11.62 4.48
CA LEU A 379 -14.80 -12.68 4.52
C LEU A 379 -14.54 -13.21 5.92
N THR A 380 -14.77 -12.38 6.93
CA THR A 380 -14.71 -12.73 8.35
C THR A 380 -16.04 -12.46 9.04
N THR A 381 -16.22 -13.00 10.24
CA THR A 381 -17.40 -12.77 11.08
C THR A 381 -17.11 -11.69 12.14
N THR A 382 -18.13 -11.24 12.85
CA THR A 382 -18.01 -10.18 13.88
C THR A 382 -17.29 -10.62 15.15
N ASP A 383 -17.03 -11.90 15.33
CA ASP A 383 -16.17 -12.46 16.38
C ASP A 383 -14.72 -12.67 15.93
N GLU A 384 -14.45 -12.55 14.62
CA GLU A 384 -13.13 -12.68 14.01
C GLU A 384 -12.57 -11.30 13.63
N TYR A 385 -12.02 -10.60 14.63
CA TYR A 385 -11.36 -9.32 14.37
C TYR A 385 -10.18 -9.49 13.42
N VAL A 386 -10.06 -8.61 12.43
CA VAL A 386 -8.98 -8.72 11.44
C VAL A 386 -7.77 -7.89 11.83
N TYR A 387 -6.64 -8.56 11.94
CA TYR A 387 -5.30 -8.01 11.97
C TYR A 387 -4.71 -8.15 10.56
N PRO A 388 -3.81 -7.26 10.12
CA PRO A 388 -3.71 -6.72 8.74
C PRO A 388 -4.04 -7.69 7.57
N PHE A 389 -4.50 -7.13 6.44
CA PHE A 389 -4.71 -7.90 5.20
C PHE A 389 -3.88 -7.37 4.03
N VAL A 390 -3.49 -8.28 3.12
CA VAL A 390 -2.73 -7.96 1.91
C VAL A 390 -3.03 -8.98 0.80
N TRP A 391 -3.11 -8.51 -0.44
CA TRP A 391 -3.19 -9.39 -1.61
C TRP A 391 -1.82 -10.00 -1.93
N SER A 392 -1.80 -11.28 -2.31
CA SER A 392 -0.62 -11.84 -2.96
C SER A 392 -0.44 -11.18 -4.34
N PRO A 393 0.77 -10.80 -4.77
CA PRO A 393 0.96 -10.10 -6.05
C PRO A 393 0.77 -11.01 -7.27
N THR A 394 0.75 -12.33 -7.07
CA THR A 394 0.50 -13.32 -8.13
C THR A 394 -0.41 -14.42 -7.59
N ALA A 395 -1.12 -15.09 -8.50
CA ALA A 395 -1.84 -16.30 -8.15
C ALA A 395 -0.84 -17.43 -7.87
N LEU A 396 -0.60 -17.75 -6.60
CA LEU A 396 0.29 -18.86 -6.26
C LEU A 396 -0.38 -20.17 -6.61
N ALA A 397 0.35 -21.04 -7.31
CA ALA A 397 -0.10 -22.39 -7.61
C ALA A 397 -0.47 -23.09 -6.30
N THR A 398 -1.72 -23.51 -6.18
CA THR A 398 -2.13 -24.42 -5.12
C THR A 398 -1.42 -25.73 -5.37
N GLY A 399 -0.44 -26.06 -4.52
CA GLY A 399 0.20 -27.36 -4.54
C GLY A 399 -0.84 -28.42 -4.24
N THR A 400 -1.38 -29.06 -5.27
CA THR A 400 -2.07 -30.34 -5.10
C THR A 400 -1.02 -31.30 -4.57
N GLN A 401 -1.03 -31.56 -3.25
CA GLN A 401 -0.53 -32.84 -2.77
C GLN A 401 -1.43 -33.90 -3.38
N GLY A 402 -1.04 -34.37 -4.56
CA GLY A 402 -1.66 -35.51 -5.20
C GLY A 402 -1.48 -36.69 -4.27
N VAL A 403 -2.60 -37.15 -3.70
CA VAL A 403 -2.71 -38.53 -3.25
C VAL A 403 -2.49 -39.38 -4.50
N SER A 404 -1.28 -39.94 -4.60
CA SER A 404 -0.96 -41.02 -5.51
C SER A 404 -1.80 -42.23 -5.11
N GLU A 405 -3.03 -42.34 -5.60
CA GLU A 405 -3.64 -43.64 -5.79
C GLU A 405 -2.99 -44.28 -7.02
N ALA A 406 -2.05 -45.18 -6.74
CA ALA A 406 -1.51 -46.07 -7.76
C ALA A 406 -2.54 -47.18 -8.04
N PRO A 407 -2.76 -47.55 -9.32
CA PRO A 407 -3.54 -48.74 -9.67
C PRO A 407 -2.81 -50.06 -9.36
#